data_AF-A0A955H9W6-F1
#
_entry.id   AF-A0A955H9W6-F1
#
_cell.length_a   1.000
_cell.length_b   1.000
_cell.length_c   1.000
_cell.angle_alpha   90.00
_cell.angle_beta   90.00
_cell.angle_gamma   90.00
#
_symmetry.space_group_name_H-M   'P 1'
#
loop_
_entity.id
_entity.type
_entity.pdbx_description
1 polymer ?
#
loop_
_entity_poly.entity_id
_entity_poly.type
_entity_poly.pdbx_seq_one_letter_code
_entity_poly.pdbx_strand_id
1 'polypeptide(L)'
;MALNSKYKQRETGFALLMSLIVVGVIVTIGLTLLDLSVKQLNLSTNARNSEISFHAANAGAECARYVRRSFADDMEAGNDITNVSCFDQTIGSVRAIAVSDSAPITEVGLDDASDAEATVYSYYYTWGTNNDRCSVIDTLVVNADIDGDGAVVNNMPVFFLGYVSSTKDCDPGSICTVVSVRGYNQACDGGSDPTPQGYGTIEREVLIEF
;
A
#
# COMPACT_ATOMS: atom_id res chain seq x y z
N MET A 1 -90.43 35.67 8.73
CA MET A 1 -89.81 34.47 9.33
C MET A 1 -88.50 34.24 8.60
N ALA A 2 -87.39 34.29 9.34
CA ALA A 2 -86.03 34.37 8.80
C ALA A 2 -85.53 33.01 8.29
N LEU A 3 -84.84 33.00 7.14
CA LEU A 3 -83.98 31.89 6.74
C LEU A 3 -82.55 32.43 6.59
N ASN A 4 -81.76 32.19 7.63
CA ASN A 4 -80.36 32.56 7.71
C ASN A 4 -79.53 31.34 7.28
N SER A 5 -79.09 31.30 6.03
CA SER A 5 -78.24 30.24 5.49
C SER A 5 -76.80 30.43 5.99
N LYS A 6 -76.44 29.75 7.09
CA LYS A 6 -75.05 29.63 7.54
C LYS A 6 -74.29 28.71 6.58
N TYR A 7 -73.56 29.30 5.63
CA TYR A 7 -72.52 28.59 4.88
C TYR A 7 -71.40 28.18 5.84
N LYS A 8 -71.35 26.89 6.19
CA LYS A 8 -70.29 26.29 6.99
C LYS A 8 -69.08 26.02 6.07
N GLN A 9 -68.11 26.93 6.10
CA GLN A 9 -66.83 26.83 5.39
C GLN A 9 -66.13 25.50 5.76
N ARG A 10 -65.90 24.62 4.78
CA ARG A 10 -65.16 23.35 4.95
C ARG A 10 -63.67 23.60 4.67
N GLU A 11 -62.97 24.17 5.64
CA GLU A 11 -61.51 24.42 5.64
C GLU A 11 -60.67 23.15 5.94
N THR A 12 -61.20 21.94 5.73
CA THR A 12 -60.56 20.69 6.19
C THR A 12 -59.50 20.13 5.23
N GLY A 13 -59.35 20.67 4.02
CA GLY A 13 -58.36 20.21 3.03
C GLY A 13 -56.98 20.85 3.16
N PHE A 14 -56.92 22.10 3.63
CA PHE A 14 -55.68 22.86 3.73
C PHE A 14 -54.73 22.30 4.81
N ALA A 15 -55.29 21.87 5.94
CA ALA A 15 -54.52 21.25 7.03
C ALA A 15 -53.82 19.95 6.59
N LEU A 16 -54.48 19.13 5.75
CA LEU A 16 -53.91 17.88 5.25
C LEU A 16 -52.75 18.16 4.28
N LEU A 17 -52.91 19.12 3.37
CA LEU A 17 -51.84 19.53 2.44
C LEU A 17 -50.63 20.10 3.19
N MET A 18 -50.86 20.96 4.20
CA MET A 18 -49.78 21.49 5.04
C MET A 18 -49.04 20.40 5.80
N SER A 19 -49.75 19.42 6.36
CA SER A 19 -49.11 18.28 7.05
C SER A 19 -48.21 17.47 6.11
N LEU A 20 -48.62 17.30 4.84
CA LEU A 20 -47.88 16.52 3.85
C LEU A 20 -46.60 17.24 3.40
N ILE A 21 -46.66 18.58 3.27
CA ILE A 21 -45.46 19.40 3.01
C ILE A 21 -44.46 19.29 4.17
N VAL A 22 -44.93 19.44 5.42
CA VAL A 22 -44.06 19.36 6.60
C VAL A 22 -43.40 17.99 6.70
N VAL A 23 -44.16 16.91 6.51
CA VAL A 23 -43.60 15.54 6.47
C VAL A 23 -42.60 15.40 5.33
N GLY A 24 -42.87 15.94 4.13
CA GLY A 24 -41.93 15.91 3.01
C GLY A 24 -40.60 16.59 3.32
N VAL A 25 -40.63 17.74 3.98
CA VAL A 25 -39.42 18.45 4.43
C VAL A 25 -38.64 17.63 5.46
N ILE A 26 -39.33 17.09 6.47
CA ILE A 26 -38.69 16.27 7.52
C ILE A 26 -38.06 15.02 6.92
N VAL A 27 -38.74 14.32 6.01
CA VAL A 27 -38.20 13.13 5.33
C VAL A 27 -36.97 13.50 4.50
N THR A 28 -37.01 14.63 3.79
CA THR A 28 -35.85 15.11 3.02
C THR A 28 -34.65 15.36 3.92
N ILE A 29 -34.84 16.03 5.06
CA ILE A 29 -33.76 16.27 6.04
C ILE A 29 -33.26 14.94 6.64
N GLY A 30 -34.17 14.00 6.94
CA GLY A 30 -33.80 12.69 7.47
C GLY A 30 -32.93 11.89 6.50
N LEU A 31 -33.29 11.89 5.21
CA LEU A 31 -32.51 11.21 4.17
C LEU A 31 -31.15 11.86 3.94
N THR A 32 -31.04 13.19 3.99
CA THR A 32 -29.74 13.86 3.85
C THR A 32 -28.82 13.58 5.03
N LEU A 33 -29.34 13.56 6.26
CA LEU A 33 -28.56 13.21 7.45
C LEU A 33 -28.08 11.75 7.43
N LEU A 34 -28.93 10.83 6.96
CA LEU A 34 -28.57 9.43 6.80
C LEU A 34 -27.42 9.26 5.78
N ASP A 35 -27.52 9.90 4.61
CA ASP A 35 -26.48 9.84 3.57
C ASP A 35 -25.15 10.40 4.07
N LEU A 36 -25.17 11.53 4.79
CA LEU A 36 -23.97 12.09 5.41
C LEU A 36 -23.34 11.14 6.44
N SER A 37 -24.16 10.51 7.27
CA SER A 37 -23.69 9.57 8.30
C SER A 37 -23.00 8.36 7.69
N VAL A 38 -23.58 7.78 6.62
CA VAL A 38 -22.96 6.66 5.90
C VAL A 38 -21.61 7.05 5.29
N LYS A 39 -21.53 8.24 4.67
CA LYS A 39 -20.27 8.76 4.12
C LYS A 39 -19.20 8.97 5.19
N GLN A 40 -19.58 9.49 6.36
CA GLN A 40 -18.65 9.67 7.48
C GLN A 40 -18.13 8.35 8.02
N LEU A 41 -18.99 7.33 8.15
CA LEU A 41 -18.57 5.99 8.57
C LEU A 41 -17.61 5.36 7.55
N ASN A 42 -17.87 5.50 6.25
CA ASN A 42 -16.97 5.01 5.22
C ASN A 42 -15.61 5.74 5.25
N LEU A 43 -15.60 7.06 5.46
CA LEU A 43 -14.34 7.81 5.57
C LEU A 43 -13.56 7.40 6.82
N SER A 44 -14.23 7.21 7.96
CA SER A 44 -13.61 6.78 9.21
C SER A 44 -13.01 5.38 9.11
N THR A 45 -13.71 4.44 8.48
CA THR A 45 -13.19 3.08 8.26
C THR A 45 -12.00 3.08 7.30
N ASN A 46 -12.05 3.85 6.21
CA ASN A 46 -10.92 3.99 5.29
C ASN A 46 -9.70 4.66 5.95
N ALA A 47 -9.91 5.65 6.81
CA ALA A 47 -8.84 6.29 7.57
C ALA A 47 -8.17 5.30 8.53
N ARG A 48 -8.97 4.53 9.29
CA ARG A 48 -8.46 3.48 10.18
C ARG A 48 -7.68 2.40 9.41
N ASN A 49 -8.22 1.93 8.29
CA ASN A 49 -7.55 0.93 7.46
C ASN A 49 -6.24 1.47 6.87
N SER A 50 -6.21 2.74 6.47
CA SER A 50 -4.99 3.42 6.02
C SER A 50 -3.93 3.48 7.10
N GLU A 51 -4.31 3.75 8.34
CA GLU A 51 -3.40 3.77 9.48
C GLU A 51 -2.81 2.38 9.74
N ILE A 52 -3.63 1.33 9.69
CA ILE A 52 -3.16 -0.06 9.84
C ILE A 52 -2.13 -0.40 8.75
N SER A 53 -2.45 -0.12 7.49
CA SER A 53 -1.54 -0.35 6.36
C SER A 53 -0.24 0.46 6.49
N PHE A 54 -0.32 1.71 6.98
CA PHE A 54 0.87 2.52 7.22
C PHE A 54 1.76 1.96 8.33
N HIS A 55 1.17 1.52 9.45
CA HIS A 55 1.92 0.83 10.51
C HIS A 55 2.54 -0.46 10.00
N ALA A 56 1.84 -1.20 9.13
CA ALA A 56 2.37 -2.40 8.49
C ALA A 56 3.58 -2.11 7.59
N ALA A 57 3.52 -1.04 6.81
CA ALA A 57 4.61 -0.60 5.96
C ALA A 57 5.82 -0.13 6.81
N ASN A 58 5.59 0.68 7.85
CA ASN A 58 6.66 1.18 8.70
C ASN A 58 7.34 0.06 9.51
N ALA A 59 6.57 -0.91 9.98
CA ALA A 59 7.12 -2.09 10.65
C ALA A 59 7.96 -2.95 9.69
N GLY A 60 7.49 -3.15 8.46
CA GLY A 60 8.26 -3.84 7.42
C GLY A 60 9.51 -3.07 7.00
N ALA A 61 9.48 -1.74 6.98
CA ALA A 61 10.65 -0.89 6.74
C ALA A 61 11.74 -1.06 7.79
N GLU A 62 11.37 -1.13 9.07
CA GLU A 62 12.33 -1.43 10.14
C GLU A 62 12.87 -2.86 10.05
N CYS A 63 12.04 -3.83 9.64
CA CYS A 63 12.50 -5.17 9.31
C CYS A 63 13.52 -5.16 8.15
N ALA A 64 13.23 -4.46 7.05
CA ALA A 64 14.12 -4.35 5.92
C ALA A 64 15.47 -3.73 6.29
N ARG A 65 15.47 -2.67 7.12
CA ARG A 65 16.69 -2.08 7.69
C ARG A 65 17.49 -3.07 8.52
N TYR A 66 16.82 -3.84 9.37
CA TYR A 66 17.46 -4.87 10.17
C TYR A 66 18.09 -5.95 9.27
N VAL A 67 17.38 -6.40 8.24
CA VAL A 67 17.86 -7.42 7.29
C VAL A 67 19.06 -6.90 6.51
N ARG A 68 18.96 -5.69 5.93
CA ARG A 68 20.07 -5.05 5.20
C ARG A 68 21.34 -4.93 6.03
N ARG A 69 21.20 -4.68 7.34
CA ARG A 69 22.34 -4.60 8.27
C ARG A 69 22.87 -5.97 8.68
N SER A 70 21.99 -6.94 8.91
CA SER A 70 22.38 -8.25 9.46
C SER A 70 22.95 -9.18 8.40
N PHE A 71 22.53 -9.02 7.15
CA PHE A 71 22.93 -9.82 6.00
C PHE A 71 23.68 -8.97 4.95
N ALA A 72 24.35 -7.90 5.38
CA ALA A 72 25.04 -6.97 4.48
C ALA A 72 26.00 -7.68 3.52
N ASP A 73 26.86 -8.54 4.07
CA ASP A 73 27.89 -9.26 3.30
C ASP A 73 27.26 -10.17 2.21
N ASP A 74 26.21 -10.91 2.55
CA ASP A 74 25.51 -11.78 1.60
C ASP A 74 24.76 -10.98 0.54
N MET A 75 24.11 -9.89 0.96
CA MET A 75 23.32 -9.05 0.06
C MET A 75 24.19 -8.30 -0.96
N GLU A 76 25.37 -7.83 -0.54
CA GLU A 76 26.35 -7.12 -1.36
C GLU A 76 27.12 -8.07 -2.30
N ALA A 77 27.23 -9.34 -1.93
CA ALA A 77 27.80 -10.40 -2.77
C ALA A 77 26.74 -11.09 -3.67
N GLY A 78 25.47 -10.67 -3.62
CA GLY A 78 24.40 -11.25 -4.44
C GLY A 78 24.00 -12.68 -4.05
N ASN A 79 24.23 -13.09 -2.80
CA ASN A 79 23.92 -14.44 -2.31
C ASN A 79 22.50 -14.53 -1.73
N ASP A 80 21.92 -15.72 -1.76
CA ASP A 80 20.68 -16.03 -1.02
C ASP A 80 20.89 -15.79 0.48
N ILE A 81 19.95 -15.08 1.11
CA ILE A 81 19.97 -14.87 2.56
C ILE A 81 19.10 -15.91 3.26
N THR A 82 19.54 -16.40 4.41
CA THR A 82 18.84 -17.46 5.15
C THR A 82 18.45 -17.01 6.54
N ASN A 83 17.43 -17.64 7.12
CA ASN A 83 16.99 -17.37 8.49
C ASN A 83 16.62 -15.90 8.73
N VAL A 84 16.00 -15.26 7.74
CA VAL A 84 15.48 -13.89 7.88
C VAL A 84 14.35 -13.92 8.89
N SER A 85 14.49 -13.19 9.99
CA SER A 85 13.51 -13.23 11.08
C SER A 85 13.00 -11.85 11.44
N CYS A 86 11.67 -11.68 11.36
CA CYS A 86 10.94 -10.50 11.77
C CYS A 86 9.57 -10.92 12.31
N PHE A 87 9.00 -10.12 13.22
CA PHE A 87 7.65 -10.37 13.78
C PHE A 87 7.46 -11.76 14.41
N ASP A 88 8.50 -12.28 15.08
CA ASP A 88 8.55 -13.64 15.64
C ASP A 88 8.32 -14.77 14.62
N GLN A 89 8.51 -14.45 13.33
CA GLN A 89 8.46 -15.39 12.22
C GLN A 89 9.85 -15.47 11.59
N THR A 90 10.16 -16.63 11.00
CA THR A 90 11.43 -16.84 10.31
C THR A 90 11.17 -17.42 8.93
N ILE A 91 11.73 -16.76 7.91
CA ILE A 91 11.78 -17.23 6.54
C ILE A 91 13.08 -18.01 6.37
N GLY A 92 12.98 -19.26 5.89
CA GLY A 92 14.13 -20.15 5.77
C GLY A 92 15.20 -19.64 4.81
N SER A 93 14.79 -19.22 3.62
CA SER A 93 15.68 -18.65 2.60
C SER A 93 14.94 -17.63 1.75
N VAL A 94 15.55 -16.48 1.51
CA VAL A 94 15.12 -15.48 0.53
C VAL A 94 16.11 -15.51 -0.62
N ARG A 95 15.59 -15.74 -1.82
CA ARG A 95 16.40 -15.88 -3.02
C ARG A 95 16.91 -14.52 -3.51
N ALA A 96 18.19 -14.47 -3.84
CA ALA A 96 18.80 -13.40 -4.62
C ALA A 96 18.34 -13.49 -6.08
N ILE A 97 17.70 -12.44 -6.59
CA ILE A 97 17.31 -12.34 -7.99
C ILE A 97 18.26 -11.34 -8.64
N ALA A 98 19.25 -11.84 -9.38
CA ALA A 98 20.16 -10.98 -10.14
C ALA A 98 19.38 -10.17 -11.19
N VAL A 99 19.55 -8.85 -11.16
CA VAL A 99 19.09 -7.93 -12.18
C VAL A 99 20.09 -8.02 -13.32
N SER A 100 19.72 -8.75 -14.36
CA SER A 100 20.50 -8.88 -15.58
C SER A 100 19.55 -8.83 -16.76
N ASP A 101 20.08 -8.44 -17.91
CA ASP A 101 19.35 -8.29 -19.17
C ASP A 101 18.73 -9.60 -19.70
N SER A 102 18.85 -10.71 -18.95
CA SER A 102 18.31 -12.04 -19.28
C SER A 102 17.58 -12.75 -18.11
N ALA A 103 17.32 -12.06 -17.00
CA ALA A 103 16.53 -12.59 -15.88
C ALA A 103 15.01 -12.49 -16.14
N PRO A 104 14.16 -13.27 -15.43
CA PRO A 104 12.69 -13.26 -15.60
C PRO A 104 12.02 -11.92 -15.22
N ILE A 105 12.78 -10.96 -14.68
CA ILE A 105 12.42 -9.54 -14.60
C ILE A 105 12.86 -8.85 -15.89
N THR A 106 12.16 -9.13 -16.99
CA THR A 106 12.42 -8.60 -18.35
C THR A 106 12.29 -7.07 -18.48
N GLU A 107 12.12 -6.36 -17.38
CA GLU A 107 11.82 -4.94 -17.37
C GLU A 107 12.79 -4.13 -16.52
N VAL A 108 13.57 -4.70 -15.61
CA VAL A 108 14.61 -3.97 -14.86
C VAL A 108 15.97 -4.38 -15.41
N GLY A 109 16.67 -3.43 -16.03
CA GLY A 109 17.97 -3.65 -16.67
C GLY A 109 19.05 -2.79 -16.03
N LEU A 110 20.26 -3.33 -15.99
CA LEU A 110 21.48 -2.54 -15.80
C LEU A 110 21.91 -2.03 -17.17
N ASP A 111 22.38 -0.78 -17.25
CA ASP A 111 22.97 -0.28 -18.49
C ASP A 111 24.17 -1.16 -18.91
N ASP A 112 24.29 -1.50 -20.20
CA ASP A 112 25.32 -2.41 -20.75
C ASP A 112 26.79 -2.02 -20.46
N ALA A 113 27.01 -0.81 -19.95
CA ALA A 113 28.32 -0.26 -19.58
C ALA A 113 28.60 -0.29 -18.07
N SER A 114 27.69 -0.81 -17.23
CA SER A 114 27.89 -0.83 -15.79
C SER A 114 28.75 -2.02 -15.36
N ASP A 115 29.92 -1.73 -14.78
CA ASP A 115 30.70 -2.69 -14.00
C ASP A 115 30.06 -2.83 -12.61
N ALA A 116 28.84 -3.37 -12.55
CA ALA A 116 28.07 -3.44 -11.32
C ALA A 116 27.17 -4.67 -11.27
N GLU A 117 26.94 -5.15 -10.06
CA GLU A 117 26.00 -6.24 -9.79
C GLU A 117 24.80 -5.68 -9.05
N ALA A 118 23.60 -5.88 -9.60
CA ALA A 118 22.35 -5.53 -8.93
C ALA A 118 21.56 -6.78 -8.60
N THR A 119 21.06 -6.86 -7.37
CA THR A 119 20.31 -8.00 -6.86
C THR A 119 19.05 -7.53 -6.14
N VAL A 120 17.95 -8.22 -6.42
CA VAL A 120 16.65 -7.99 -5.80
C VAL A 120 16.33 -9.12 -4.82
N TYR A 121 15.85 -8.73 -3.65
CA TYR A 121 15.33 -9.62 -2.60
C TYR A 121 13.87 -9.26 -2.36
N SER A 122 12.97 -10.23 -2.57
CA SER A 122 11.53 -10.06 -2.33
C SER A 122 11.03 -11.10 -1.34
N TYR A 123 10.37 -10.65 -0.28
CA TYR A 123 9.80 -11.50 0.75
C TYR A 123 8.66 -10.78 1.47
N TYR A 124 7.83 -11.55 2.17
CA TYR A 124 6.64 -11.01 2.85
C TYR A 124 6.42 -11.67 4.20
N TYR A 125 5.73 -10.93 5.08
CA TYR A 125 5.28 -11.41 6.37
C TYR A 125 3.79 -11.16 6.54
N THR A 126 3.06 -12.19 6.94
CA THR A 126 1.71 -12.04 7.48
C THR A 126 1.79 -12.06 8.99
N TRP A 127 1.33 -11.01 9.65
CA TRP A 127 1.46 -10.86 11.10
C TRP A 127 0.25 -10.15 11.70
N GLY A 128 0.32 -9.90 13.01
CA GLY A 128 -0.79 -9.37 13.79
C GLY A 128 -1.45 -10.44 14.65
N THR A 129 -2.27 -10.03 15.61
CA THR A 129 -2.88 -10.95 16.58
C THR A 129 -3.76 -12.03 15.93
N ASN A 130 -4.32 -11.72 14.75
CA ASN A 130 -5.16 -12.65 13.99
C ASN A 130 -4.57 -12.95 12.60
N ASN A 131 -3.28 -12.68 12.38
CA ASN A 131 -2.65 -12.75 11.05
C ASN A 131 -3.40 -11.89 10.00
N ASP A 132 -3.80 -10.69 10.39
CA ASP A 132 -4.65 -9.79 9.62
C ASP A 132 -3.87 -8.62 8.99
N ARG A 133 -2.54 -8.66 9.02
CA ARG A 133 -1.67 -7.63 8.44
C ARG A 133 -0.64 -8.28 7.54
N CYS A 134 -0.25 -7.56 6.50
CA CYS A 134 0.75 -8.00 5.55
C CYS A 134 1.78 -6.89 5.36
N SER A 135 3.05 -7.28 5.35
CA SER A 135 4.18 -6.42 4.97
C SER A 135 4.95 -7.14 3.86
N VAL A 136 4.92 -6.59 2.66
CA VAL A 136 5.72 -7.05 1.50
C VAL A 136 6.94 -6.15 1.40
N ILE A 137 8.11 -6.75 1.34
CA ILE A 137 9.40 -6.06 1.34
C ILE A 137 10.15 -6.45 0.09
N ASP A 138 10.49 -5.44 -0.70
CA ASP A 138 11.27 -5.55 -1.92
C ASP A 138 12.52 -4.70 -1.75
N THR A 139 13.70 -5.33 -1.80
CA THR A 139 14.99 -4.66 -1.62
C THR A 139 15.86 -4.87 -2.84
N LEU A 140 16.28 -3.76 -3.45
CA LEU A 140 17.29 -3.71 -4.49
C LEU A 140 18.62 -3.29 -3.86
N VAL A 141 19.65 -4.10 -4.06
CA VAL A 141 21.03 -3.78 -3.71
C VAL A 141 21.83 -3.69 -5.01
N VAL A 142 22.57 -2.61 -5.18
CA VAL A 142 23.48 -2.41 -6.31
C VAL A 142 24.87 -2.24 -5.75
N ASN A 143 25.79 -3.09 -6.18
CA ASN A 143 27.20 -3.02 -5.85
C ASN A 143 27.95 -2.57 -7.10
N ALA A 144 28.36 -1.30 -7.13
CA ALA A 144 29.13 -0.74 -8.23
C ALA A 144 30.63 -0.94 -8.00
N ASP A 145 31.35 -1.44 -9.00
CA ASP A 145 32.80 -1.61 -8.92
C ASP A 145 33.48 -0.24 -8.73
N ILE A 146 34.56 -0.24 -7.95
CA ILE A 146 35.39 0.93 -7.68
C ILE A 146 36.21 1.36 -8.91
N ASP A 147 36.54 0.41 -9.78
CA ASP A 147 37.35 0.65 -10.97
C ASP A 147 36.49 1.00 -12.21
N GLY A 148 35.16 0.98 -12.09
CA GLY A 148 34.19 1.23 -13.17
C GLY A 148 33.61 2.64 -13.24
N ASP A 149 32.63 2.84 -14.12
CA ASP A 149 31.93 4.12 -14.35
C ASP A 149 30.69 4.33 -13.44
N GLY A 150 30.42 3.41 -12.51
CA GLY A 150 29.20 3.40 -11.70
C GLY A 150 28.10 2.50 -12.28
N ALA A 151 26.89 2.61 -11.74
CA ALA A 151 25.77 1.76 -12.14
C ALA A 151 24.48 2.57 -12.30
N VAL A 152 23.78 2.34 -13.40
CA VAL A 152 22.44 2.89 -13.61
C VAL A 152 21.44 1.74 -13.73
N VAL A 153 20.51 1.69 -12.80
CA VAL A 153 19.38 0.75 -12.84
C VAL A 153 18.22 1.43 -13.55
N ASN A 154 17.72 0.81 -14.62
CA ASN A 154 16.61 1.31 -15.41
C ASN A 154 15.26 0.74 -14.97
N ASN A 155 14.19 1.42 -15.38
CA ASN A 155 12.79 1.05 -15.16
C ASN A 155 12.44 0.80 -13.68
N MET A 156 13.02 1.60 -12.79
CA MET A 156 12.71 1.58 -11.36
C MET A 156 11.20 1.60 -11.03
N PRO A 157 10.33 2.38 -11.72
CA PRO A 157 8.90 2.42 -11.43
C PRO A 157 8.14 1.13 -11.70
N VAL A 158 8.70 0.23 -12.52
CA VAL A 158 8.10 -1.09 -12.79
C VAL A 158 8.18 -1.95 -11.54
N PHE A 159 9.33 -1.93 -10.87
CA PHE A 159 9.59 -2.74 -9.70
C PHE A 159 9.12 -2.06 -8.41
N PHE A 160 9.27 -0.74 -8.36
CA PHE A 160 8.88 0.10 -7.25
C PHE A 160 7.87 1.14 -7.74
N LEU A 161 6.58 0.83 -7.67
CA LEU A 161 5.50 1.64 -8.24
C LEU A 161 5.53 3.12 -7.77
N GLY A 162 5.95 3.38 -6.53
CA GLY A 162 6.08 4.73 -5.98
C GLY A 162 7.37 5.47 -6.34
N TYR A 163 8.32 4.85 -7.06
CA TYR A 163 9.61 5.44 -7.37
C TYR A 163 9.47 6.53 -8.44
N VAL A 164 10.08 7.70 -8.19
CA VAL A 164 9.76 8.93 -8.92
C VAL A 164 10.49 9.09 -10.26
N SER A 165 11.68 8.49 -10.40
CA SER A 165 12.49 8.53 -11.62
C SER A 165 12.46 7.18 -12.34
N SER A 166 12.67 7.18 -13.66
CA SER A 166 12.80 5.93 -14.40
C SER A 166 14.10 5.19 -14.10
N THR A 167 15.09 5.88 -13.52
CA THR A 167 16.43 5.34 -13.28
C THR A 167 16.91 5.62 -11.86
N LYS A 168 17.79 4.75 -11.35
CA LYS A 168 18.58 4.95 -10.13
C LYS A 168 20.06 4.91 -10.50
N ASP A 169 20.76 6.01 -10.21
CA ASP A 169 22.21 6.14 -10.42
C ASP A 169 22.96 5.81 -9.12
N CYS A 170 24.12 5.17 -9.27
CA CYS A 170 24.99 4.70 -8.22
C CYS A 170 26.44 5.03 -8.58
N ASP A 171 27.06 5.84 -7.74
CA ASP A 171 28.44 6.26 -7.92
C ASP A 171 29.39 5.04 -7.93
N PRO A 172 30.50 5.09 -8.66
CA PRO A 172 31.49 4.01 -8.67
C PRO A 172 32.07 3.75 -7.27
N GLY A 173 32.26 2.48 -6.95
CA GLY A 173 32.70 2.02 -5.63
C GLY A 173 31.69 2.22 -4.49
N SER A 174 30.44 2.59 -4.82
CA SER A 174 29.36 2.73 -3.85
C SER A 174 28.41 1.53 -3.85
N ILE A 175 27.75 1.32 -2.72
CA ILE A 175 26.66 0.36 -2.60
C ILE A 175 25.38 1.15 -2.42
N CYS A 176 24.54 1.16 -3.45
CA CYS A 176 23.20 1.71 -3.33
C CYS A 176 22.25 0.66 -2.79
N THR A 177 21.29 1.08 -1.98
CA THR A 177 20.18 0.21 -1.61
C THR A 177 18.86 0.97 -1.70
N VAL A 178 17.90 0.41 -2.43
CA VAL A 178 16.52 0.90 -2.48
C VAL A 178 15.62 -0.16 -1.89
N VAL A 179 14.82 0.24 -0.90
CA VAL A 179 13.85 -0.63 -0.25
C VAL A 179 12.46 -0.06 -0.48
N SER A 180 11.57 -0.84 -1.06
CA SER A 180 10.13 -0.60 -1.02
C SER A 180 9.49 -1.55 -0.03
N VAL A 181 8.64 -1.00 0.82
CA VAL A 181 7.80 -1.79 1.71
C VAL A 181 6.34 -1.41 1.52
N ARG A 182 5.53 -2.39 1.13
CA ARG A 182 4.08 -2.27 0.99
C ARG A 182 3.40 -2.92 2.19
N GLY A 183 2.65 -2.12 2.93
CA GLY A 183 1.84 -2.57 4.06
C GLY A 183 0.36 -2.65 3.68
N TYR A 184 -0.30 -3.72 4.13
CA TYR A 184 -1.73 -3.94 3.91
C TYR A 184 -2.49 -4.16 5.21
N ASN A 185 -3.77 -3.82 5.20
CA ASN A 185 -4.72 -4.03 6.30
C ASN A 185 -5.35 -5.44 6.32
N GLN A 186 -4.77 -6.39 5.58
CA GLN A 186 -5.21 -7.77 5.48
C GLN A 186 -3.99 -8.71 5.46
N ALA A 187 -4.24 -10.01 5.64
CA ALA A 187 -3.23 -11.06 5.51
C ALA A 187 -2.63 -11.08 4.09
N CYS A 188 -1.37 -11.49 3.95
CA CYS A 188 -0.80 -11.70 2.61
C CYS A 188 -1.48 -12.90 1.95
N ASP A 189 -1.64 -12.86 0.64
CA ASP A 189 -2.04 -14.04 -0.11
C ASP A 189 -0.84 -14.99 -0.24
N GLY A 190 -1.07 -16.29 -0.02
CA GLY A 190 -0.02 -17.30 -0.19
C GLY A 190 0.21 -17.57 -1.68
N GLY A 191 1.42 -17.35 -2.20
CA GLY A 191 1.69 -17.62 -3.61
C GLY A 191 2.94 -16.91 -4.15
N SER A 192 3.00 -16.78 -5.48
CA SER A 192 4.05 -16.04 -6.20
C SER A 192 3.88 -14.52 -6.14
N ASP A 193 2.68 -14.06 -5.81
CA ASP A 193 2.36 -12.66 -5.54
C ASP A 193 1.69 -12.60 -4.15
N PRO A 194 2.34 -11.97 -3.15
CA PRO A 194 1.81 -11.91 -1.79
C PRO A 194 0.77 -10.81 -1.58
N THR A 195 0.41 -10.05 -2.62
CA THR A 195 -0.54 -8.94 -2.50
C THR A 195 -1.96 -9.42 -2.18
N PRO A 196 -2.64 -8.89 -1.15
CA PRO A 196 -3.99 -9.30 -0.78
C PRO A 196 -5.03 -8.85 -1.82
N GLN A 197 -5.78 -9.78 -2.42
CA GLN A 197 -6.77 -9.46 -3.48
C GLN A 197 -8.22 -9.24 -2.98
N GLY A 198 -8.41 -9.04 -1.67
CA GLY A 198 -9.72 -8.84 -1.05
C GLY A 198 -10.38 -7.48 -1.35
N TYR A 199 -11.73 -7.43 -1.29
CA TYR A 199 -12.44 -6.15 -1.25
C TYR A 199 -12.09 -5.40 0.04
N GLY A 200 -11.84 -4.09 -0.07
CA GLY A 200 -11.47 -3.25 1.07
C GLY A 200 -10.00 -3.36 1.49
N THR A 201 -9.15 -3.98 0.67
CA THR A 201 -7.69 -3.90 0.81
C THR A 201 -7.25 -2.45 0.61
N ILE A 202 -6.48 -1.95 1.56
CA ILE A 202 -5.83 -0.64 1.53
C ILE A 202 -4.33 -0.88 1.57
N GLU A 203 -3.61 -0.26 0.66
CA GLU A 203 -2.15 -0.32 0.58
C GLU A 203 -1.54 1.00 1.02
N ARG A 204 -0.41 0.93 1.72
CA ARG A 204 0.50 2.05 1.94
C ARG A 204 1.92 1.59 1.64
N GLU A 205 2.63 2.37 0.84
CA GLU A 205 4.02 2.11 0.49
C GLU A 205 4.94 3.08 1.23
N VAL A 206 6.09 2.57 1.68
CA VAL A 206 7.20 3.34 2.22
C VAL A 206 8.44 3.00 1.40
N LEU A 207 9.07 4.01 0.81
CA LEU A 207 10.32 3.89 0.07
C LEU A 207 11.46 4.43 0.93
N ILE A 208 12.57 3.70 0.96
CA ILE A 208 13.79 4.08 1.66
C ILE A 208 14.96 3.89 0.72
N GLU A 209 15.80 4.91 0.63
CA GLU A 209 17.04 4.88 -0.14
C GLU A 209 18.21 5.05 0.82
N PHE A 210 19.28 4.30 0.57
CA PHE A 210 20.56 4.36 1.27
C PHE A 210 21.68 4.55 0.27
#